data_AF-A0A448YNI5-F1
#
_entry.id   AF-A0A448YNI5-F1
#
_cell.length_a   1.000
_cell.length_b   1.000
_cell.length_c   1.000
_cell.angle_alpha   90.00
_cell.angle_beta   90.00
_cell.angle_gamma   90.00
#
_symmetry.space_group_name_H-M   'P 1'
#
loop_
_entity.id
_entity.type
_entity.pdbx_description
1 polymer ?
#
loop_
_entity_poly.entity_id
_entity_poly.type
_entity_poly.pdbx_seq_one_letter_code
_entity_poly.pdbx_strand_id
1 'polypeptide(L)'
;MAELVSGSISMGLGGFLAARSESQYYKAQASRERQLFFDNPDLMDEEVLDIVIDMGGSTETASHFIQDLRRQPKQMINFIIRFGRGLEEPADNRQLTSALTIGSGYFFGGFVPLMPYFFTSTVITGLLISVVVMLFTLFWFGYLKARISMGSECGTWTCVSEGLQMVLVGSLAAGSAWVLVYLIDR
;
A
#
# COMPACT_ATOMS: atom_id res chain seq x y z
N MET A 1 -19.04 -17.89 3.48
CA MET A 1 -18.93 -17.67 2.01
C MET A 1 -19.55 -16.37 1.55
N ALA A 2 -20.77 -15.99 1.98
CA ALA A 2 -21.37 -14.70 1.61
C ALA A 2 -20.48 -13.50 1.99
N GLU A 3 -19.96 -13.50 3.22
CA GLU A 3 -19.01 -12.47 3.72
C GLU A 3 -17.72 -12.44 2.90
N LEU A 4 -17.13 -13.60 2.60
CA LEU A 4 -15.91 -13.67 1.78
C LEU A 4 -16.10 -13.05 0.39
N VAL A 5 -17.22 -13.35 -0.28
CA VAL A 5 -17.49 -12.83 -1.63
C VAL A 5 -17.78 -11.32 -1.58
N SER A 6 -18.63 -10.86 -0.65
CA SER A 6 -18.94 -9.43 -0.54
C SER A 6 -17.72 -8.62 -0.08
N GLY A 7 -16.93 -9.15 0.86
CA GLY A 7 -15.69 -8.56 1.34
C GLY A 7 -14.62 -8.45 0.24
N SER A 8 -14.46 -9.50 -0.58
CA SER A 8 -13.52 -9.48 -1.71
C SER A 8 -13.87 -8.41 -2.74
N ILE A 9 -15.16 -8.29 -3.08
CA ILE A 9 -15.65 -7.24 -4.00
C ILE A 9 -15.43 -5.85 -3.39
N SER A 10 -15.80 -5.68 -2.11
CA SER A 10 -15.63 -4.41 -1.39
C SER A 10 -14.17 -3.96 -1.36
N MET A 11 -13.26 -4.84 -0.96
CA MET A 11 -11.82 -4.55 -0.89
C MET A 11 -11.22 -4.31 -2.28
N GLY A 12 -11.62 -5.07 -3.30
CA GLY A 12 -11.18 -4.86 -4.68
C GLY A 12 -11.63 -3.50 -5.24
N LEU A 13 -12.90 -3.13 -5.04
CA LEU A 13 -13.42 -1.81 -5.44
C LEU A 13 -12.76 -0.68 -4.63
N GLY A 14 -12.46 -0.90 -3.35
CA GLY A 14 -11.71 0.03 -2.53
C GLY A 14 -10.30 0.28 -3.09
N GLY A 15 -9.60 -0.79 -3.46
CA GLY A 15 -8.30 -0.71 -4.13
C GLY A 15 -8.34 0.01 -5.49
N PHE A 16 -9.38 -0.24 -6.28
CA PHE A 16 -9.63 0.48 -7.54
C PHE A 16 -9.82 1.98 -7.32
N LEU A 17 -10.70 2.33 -6.39
CA LEU A 17 -11.06 3.72 -6.13
C LEU A 17 -9.89 4.49 -5.54
N ALA A 18 -9.13 3.90 -4.63
CA ALA A 18 -7.91 4.50 -4.09
C ALA A 18 -6.88 4.80 -5.19
N ALA A 19 -6.58 3.83 -6.04
CA ALA A 19 -5.65 4.01 -7.16
C ALA A 19 -6.17 5.02 -8.20
N ARG A 20 -7.50 5.10 -8.42
CA ARG A 20 -8.12 6.10 -9.29
C ARG A 20 -8.00 7.50 -8.70
N SER A 21 -8.30 7.67 -7.42
CA SER A 21 -8.20 8.95 -6.72
C SER A 21 -6.77 9.47 -6.73
N GLU A 22 -5.77 8.62 -6.49
CA GLU A 22 -4.36 9.01 -6.57
C GLU A 22 -3.97 9.45 -7.98
N SER A 23 -4.45 8.75 -9.02
CA SER A 23 -4.22 9.14 -10.42
C SER A 23 -4.88 10.47 -10.79
N GLN A 24 -6.10 10.70 -10.31
CA GLN A 24 -6.80 11.98 -10.52
C GLN A 24 -6.10 13.12 -9.79
N TYR A 25 -5.65 12.90 -8.55
CA TYR A 25 -4.89 13.86 -7.78
C TYR A 25 -3.57 14.24 -8.48
N TYR A 26 -2.81 13.23 -8.92
CA TYR A 26 -1.58 13.45 -9.69
C TYR A 26 -1.85 14.28 -10.95
N LYS A 27 -2.85 13.92 -11.76
CA LYS A 27 -3.17 14.63 -13.01
C LYS A 27 -3.59 16.07 -12.76
N ALA A 28 -4.40 16.32 -11.73
CA ALA A 28 -4.84 17.67 -11.38
C ALA A 28 -3.65 18.54 -10.96
N GLN A 29 -2.78 18.03 -10.07
CA GLN A 29 -1.63 18.78 -9.61
C GLN A 29 -0.59 18.98 -10.74
N ALA A 30 -0.28 17.94 -11.50
CA ALA A 30 0.65 18.04 -12.64
C ALA A 30 0.16 19.03 -13.70
N SER A 31 -1.15 19.09 -13.96
CA SER A 31 -1.74 20.10 -14.86
C SER A 31 -1.61 21.51 -14.28
N ARG A 32 -1.81 21.68 -12.97
CA ARG A 32 -1.68 22.96 -12.28
C ARG A 32 -0.24 23.48 -12.32
N GLU A 33 0.75 22.64 -12.00
CA GLU A 33 2.16 23.03 -12.04
C GLU A 33 2.61 23.38 -13.48
N ARG A 34 2.11 22.63 -14.48
CA ARG A 34 2.35 22.97 -15.89
C ARG A 34 1.77 24.33 -16.27
N GLN A 35 0.60 24.69 -15.77
CA GLN A 35 0.01 26.01 -16.00
C GLN A 35 0.85 27.11 -15.33
N LEU A 36 1.22 26.92 -14.07
CA LEU A 36 2.06 27.87 -13.33
C LEU A 36 3.41 28.11 -14.03
N PHE A 37 4.00 27.08 -14.61
CA PHE A 37 5.22 27.21 -15.41
C PHE A 37 5.05 28.15 -16.62
N PHE A 38 3.90 28.09 -17.31
CA PHE A 38 3.64 28.97 -18.46
C PHE A 38 3.26 30.38 -18.03
N ASP A 39 2.58 30.53 -16.89
CA ASP A 39 2.14 31.83 -16.38
C ASP A 39 3.31 32.62 -15.78
N ASN A 40 4.21 31.96 -15.05
CA ASN A 40 5.33 32.60 -14.35
C ASN A 40 6.62 31.76 -14.44
N PRO A 41 7.35 31.80 -15.57
CA PRO A 41 8.58 31.04 -15.75
C PRO A 41 9.68 31.42 -14.73
N ASP A 42 9.73 32.69 -14.34
CA ASP A 42 10.77 33.21 -13.45
C ASP A 42 10.67 32.67 -12.02
N LEU A 43 9.45 32.34 -11.55
CA LEU A 43 9.22 31.78 -10.21
C LEU A 43 9.69 30.32 -10.08
N MET A 44 9.86 29.64 -11.21
CA MET A 44 10.26 28.22 -11.20
C MET A 44 11.73 28.04 -10.83
N ASP A 45 12.56 29.04 -11.08
CA ASP A 45 13.97 29.02 -10.67
C ASP A 45 14.11 29.10 -9.15
N GLU A 46 13.29 29.92 -8.50
CA GLU A 46 13.22 30.00 -7.03
C GLU A 46 12.78 28.66 -6.43
N GLU A 47 11.77 27.99 -7.03
CA GLU A 47 11.37 26.66 -6.57
C GLU A 47 12.48 25.61 -6.73
N VAL A 48 13.19 25.59 -7.86
CA VAL A 48 14.32 24.66 -8.05
C VAL A 48 15.44 24.95 -7.06
N LEU A 49 15.73 26.23 -6.80
CA LEU A 49 16.72 26.65 -5.82
C LEU A 49 16.38 26.11 -4.42
N ASP A 50 15.14 26.33 -3.98
CA ASP A 50 14.66 25.89 -2.67
C ASP A 50 14.73 24.36 -2.53
N ILE A 51 14.30 23.61 -3.56
CA ILE A 51 14.37 22.15 -3.58
C ILE A 51 15.82 21.67 -3.47
N VAL A 52 16.76 22.29 -4.20
CA VAL A 52 18.18 21.88 -4.16
C VAL A 52 18.82 22.20 -2.80
N ILE A 53 18.48 23.35 -2.19
CA ILE A 53 18.97 23.71 -0.86
C ILE A 53 18.43 22.73 0.20
N ASP A 54 17.15 22.36 0.13
CA ASP A 54 16.54 21.41 1.07
C ASP A 54 17.15 20.00 0.96
N MET A 55 17.59 19.61 -0.23
CA MET A 55 18.39 18.39 -0.45
C MET A 55 19.85 18.49 0.03
N GLY A 56 20.28 19.65 0.55
CA GLY A 56 21.63 19.90 1.04
C GLY A 56 22.62 20.43 0.01
N GLY A 57 22.15 20.86 -1.17
CA GLY A 57 22.97 21.50 -2.20
C GLY A 57 23.36 22.94 -1.84
N SER A 58 24.51 23.41 -2.35
CA SER A 58 24.89 24.82 -2.22
C SER A 58 24.14 25.70 -3.23
N THR A 59 24.02 27.00 -2.93
CA THR A 59 23.43 27.99 -3.84
C THR A 59 24.15 28.01 -5.20
N GLU A 60 25.48 27.86 -5.23
CA GLU A 60 26.21 27.78 -6.50
C GLU A 60 25.79 26.56 -7.32
N THR A 61 25.68 25.39 -6.67
CA THR A 61 25.28 24.14 -7.33
C THR A 61 23.86 24.26 -7.91
N ALA A 62 22.94 24.81 -7.12
CA ALA A 62 21.57 25.06 -7.56
C ALA A 62 21.52 26.00 -8.77
N SER A 63 22.31 27.08 -8.76
CA SER A 63 22.35 28.04 -9.87
C SER A 63 22.82 27.40 -11.19
N HIS A 64 23.82 26.52 -11.15
CA HIS A 64 24.28 25.78 -12.31
C HIS A 64 23.23 24.79 -12.80
N PHE A 65 22.58 24.08 -11.87
CA PHE A 65 21.52 23.14 -12.19
C PHE A 65 20.30 23.81 -12.83
N ILE A 66 19.90 24.99 -12.35
CA ILE A 66 18.85 25.81 -12.95
C ILE A 66 19.21 26.22 -14.39
N GLN A 67 20.45 26.65 -14.64
CA GLN A 67 20.87 27.01 -15.99
C GLN A 67 20.78 25.84 -16.98
N ASP A 68 21.11 24.62 -16.54
CA ASP A 68 20.97 23.42 -17.35
C ASP A 68 19.49 23.05 -17.54
N LEU A 69 18.67 23.12 -16.49
CA LEU A 69 17.23 22.84 -16.55
C LEU A 69 16.44 23.83 -17.41
N ARG A 70 16.85 25.11 -17.47
CA ARG A 70 16.26 26.11 -18.37
C ARG A 70 16.34 25.70 -19.84
N ARG A 71 17.35 24.91 -20.23
CA ARG A 71 17.46 24.35 -21.60
C ARG A 71 16.48 23.21 -21.84
N GLN A 72 15.89 22.65 -20.78
CA GLN A 72 15.01 21.49 -20.80
C GLN A 72 13.77 21.73 -19.92
N PRO A 73 12.86 22.63 -20.31
CA PRO A 73 11.72 23.05 -19.47
C PRO A 73 10.82 21.89 -19.04
N LYS A 74 10.70 20.83 -19.87
CA LYS A 74 9.96 19.62 -19.49
C LYS A 74 10.60 18.89 -18.30
N GLN A 75 11.93 18.84 -18.22
CA GLN A 75 12.62 18.20 -17.11
C GLN A 75 12.53 19.04 -15.84
N MET A 76 12.57 20.37 -15.99
CA MET A 76 12.40 21.30 -14.88
C MET A 76 11.03 21.14 -14.20
N ILE A 77 9.94 21.11 -14.98
CA ILE A 77 8.60 20.87 -14.44
C ILE A 77 8.50 19.49 -13.79
N ASN A 78 9.04 18.44 -14.42
CA ASN A 78 9.02 17.10 -13.85
C ASN A 78 9.84 17.02 -12.54
N PHE A 79 10.95 17.75 -12.45
CA PHE A 79 11.75 17.87 -11.24
C PHE A 79 10.94 18.54 -10.12
N ILE A 80 10.29 19.66 -10.40
CA ILE A 80 9.42 20.36 -9.43
C ILE A 80 8.27 19.47 -8.97
N ILE A 81 7.55 18.82 -9.89
CA ILE A 81 6.44 17.91 -9.55
C ILE A 81 6.94 16.76 -8.65
N ARG A 82 8.09 16.16 -9.00
CA ARG A 82 8.60 14.99 -8.28
C ARG A 82 9.20 15.35 -6.93
N PHE A 83 10.10 16.31 -6.88
CA PHE A 83 10.89 16.64 -5.69
C PHE A 83 10.25 17.76 -4.85
N GLY A 84 9.62 18.74 -5.50
CA GLY A 84 8.92 19.82 -4.79
C GLY A 84 7.56 19.43 -4.24
N ARG A 85 6.83 18.53 -4.91
CA ARG A 85 5.49 18.07 -4.46
C ARG A 85 5.46 16.61 -4.00
N GLY A 86 6.55 15.87 -4.15
CA GLY A 86 6.60 14.44 -3.78
C GLY A 86 5.70 13.56 -4.66
N LEU A 87 5.36 14.01 -5.87
CA LEU A 87 4.41 13.31 -6.73
C LEU A 87 5.12 12.46 -7.77
N GLU A 88 4.87 11.16 -7.71
CA GLU A 88 5.32 10.21 -8.74
C GLU A 88 4.20 9.90 -9.72
N GLU A 89 4.59 9.67 -10.98
CA GLU A 89 3.65 9.30 -12.03
C GLU A 89 3.07 7.91 -11.74
N PRO A 90 1.74 7.78 -11.59
CA PRO A 90 1.12 6.48 -11.34
C PRO A 90 1.30 5.58 -12.56
N ALA A 91 1.66 4.31 -12.33
CA ALA A 91 1.77 3.33 -13.40
C ALA A 91 0.45 3.13 -14.17
N ASP A 92 0.57 2.85 -15.45
CA ASP A 92 -0.59 2.52 -16.29
C ASP A 92 -1.32 1.29 -15.75
N ASN A 93 -2.64 1.33 -15.81
CA ASN A 93 -3.53 0.26 -15.36
C ASN A 93 -3.42 -0.11 -13.87
N ARG A 94 -2.74 0.70 -13.03
CA ARG A 94 -2.60 0.43 -11.58
C ARG A 94 -3.93 0.27 -10.86
N GLN A 95 -5.00 0.88 -11.38
CA GLN A 95 -6.36 0.77 -10.86
C GLN A 95 -6.88 -0.67 -10.91
N LEU A 96 -6.77 -1.35 -12.06
CA LEU A 96 -7.20 -2.73 -12.21
C LEU A 96 -6.27 -3.69 -11.48
N THR A 97 -4.95 -3.47 -11.57
CA THR A 97 -3.97 -4.32 -10.87
C THR A 97 -4.17 -4.27 -9.36
N SER A 98 -4.38 -3.08 -8.78
CA SER A 98 -4.68 -2.89 -7.35
C SER A 98 -5.97 -3.63 -6.96
N ALA A 99 -7.05 -3.43 -7.74
CA ALA A 99 -8.34 -4.05 -7.48
C ALA A 99 -8.28 -5.58 -7.50
N LEU A 100 -7.65 -6.15 -8.53
CA LEU A 100 -7.51 -7.59 -8.68
C LEU A 100 -6.64 -8.17 -7.58
N THR A 101 -5.48 -7.58 -7.29
CA THR A 101 -4.53 -8.11 -6.31
C THR A 101 -5.10 -8.10 -4.90
N ILE A 102 -5.73 -6.98 -4.50
CA ILE A 102 -6.34 -6.83 -3.18
C ILE A 102 -7.58 -7.74 -3.06
N GLY A 103 -8.46 -7.72 -4.06
CA GLY A 103 -9.67 -8.55 -4.07
C GLY A 103 -9.35 -10.05 -4.07
N SER A 104 -8.42 -10.50 -4.90
CA SER A 104 -7.98 -11.91 -4.92
C SER A 104 -7.26 -12.29 -3.62
N GLY A 105 -6.41 -11.41 -3.10
CA GLY A 105 -5.71 -11.64 -1.84
C GLY A 105 -6.68 -11.85 -0.68
N TYR A 106 -7.72 -11.03 -0.60
CA TYR A 106 -8.78 -11.19 0.40
C TYR A 106 -9.57 -12.48 0.21
N PHE A 107 -9.96 -12.81 -1.02
CA PHE A 107 -10.69 -14.03 -1.33
C PHE A 107 -9.90 -15.28 -0.93
N PHE A 108 -8.67 -15.43 -1.42
CA PHE A 108 -7.86 -16.61 -1.12
C PHE A 108 -7.45 -16.66 0.36
N GLY A 109 -7.10 -15.51 0.95
CA GLY A 109 -6.75 -15.43 2.37
C GLY A 109 -7.90 -15.85 3.30
N GLY A 110 -9.12 -15.38 3.02
CA GLY A 110 -10.32 -15.76 3.79
C GLY A 110 -10.88 -17.13 3.42
N PHE A 111 -10.45 -17.74 2.31
CA PHE A 111 -10.82 -19.10 1.94
C PHE A 111 -10.05 -20.16 2.72
N VAL A 112 -8.77 -19.92 3.04
CA VAL A 112 -7.92 -20.83 3.84
C VAL A 112 -8.57 -21.31 5.15
N PRO A 113 -9.14 -20.45 6.03
CA PRO A 113 -9.80 -20.90 7.26
C PRO A 113 -11.06 -21.73 7.00
N LEU A 114 -11.71 -21.54 5.86
CA LEU A 114 -12.96 -22.23 5.53
C LEU A 114 -12.73 -23.65 5.02
N MET A 115 -11.53 -23.93 4.49
CA MET A 115 -11.19 -25.23 3.91
C MET A 115 -11.47 -26.42 4.83
N PRO A 116 -11.07 -26.43 6.13
CA PRO A 116 -11.35 -27.55 7.03
C PRO A 116 -12.82 -27.90 7.19
N TYR A 117 -13.71 -26.90 7.13
CA TYR A 117 -15.16 -27.10 7.30
C TYR A 117 -15.78 -27.92 6.16
N PHE A 118 -15.17 -27.96 4.96
CA PHE A 118 -15.66 -28.78 3.86
C PHE A 118 -15.39 -30.28 4.06
N PHE A 119 -14.44 -30.64 4.92
CA PHE A 119 -13.99 -32.03 5.12
C PHE A 119 -14.40 -32.62 6.47
N THR A 120 -14.94 -31.82 7.38
CA THR A 120 -15.37 -32.28 8.72
C THR A 120 -16.88 -32.25 8.88
N SER A 121 -17.46 -33.36 9.34
CA SER A 121 -18.91 -33.45 9.62
C SER A 121 -19.34 -32.74 10.91
N THR A 122 -18.39 -32.49 11.84
CA THR A 122 -18.65 -31.88 13.14
C THR A 122 -18.08 -30.47 13.20
N VAL A 123 -18.93 -29.49 13.51
CA VAL A 123 -18.57 -28.05 13.53
C VAL A 123 -17.42 -27.75 14.49
N ILE A 124 -17.42 -28.34 15.69
CA ILE A 124 -16.38 -28.11 16.71
C ILE A 124 -15.01 -28.63 16.22
N THR A 125 -14.99 -29.80 15.59
CA THR A 125 -13.76 -30.38 15.04
C THR A 125 -13.24 -29.53 13.88
N GLY A 126 -14.13 -29.05 12.99
CA GLY A 126 -13.78 -28.12 11.92
C GLY A 126 -13.20 -26.81 12.44
N LEU A 127 -13.77 -26.26 13.50
CA LEU A 127 -13.27 -25.04 14.16
C LEU A 127 -11.86 -25.23 14.71
N LEU A 128 -11.59 -26.30 15.45
CA LEU A 128 -10.26 -26.55 16.01
C LEU A 128 -9.19 -26.69 14.91
N ILE A 129 -9.50 -27.43 13.84
CA ILE A 129 -8.58 -27.58 12.70
C ILE A 129 -8.38 -26.23 12.00
N SER A 130 -9.46 -25.45 11.80
CA SER A 130 -9.39 -24.10 11.23
C SER A 130 -8.50 -23.17 12.04
N VAL A 131 -8.59 -23.20 13.37
CA VAL A 131 -7.74 -22.36 14.24
C VAL A 131 -6.28 -22.71 14.03
N VAL A 132 -5.92 -24.00 14.06
CA VAL A 132 -4.53 -24.44 13.85
C VAL A 132 -4.03 -24.02 12.46
N VAL A 133 -4.81 -24.29 11.40
CA VAL A 133 -4.46 -23.90 10.03
C VAL A 133 -4.26 -22.38 9.92
N MET A 134 -5.11 -21.58 10.57
CA MET A 134 -4.97 -20.13 10.55
C MET A 134 -3.75 -19.61 11.30
N LEU A 135 -3.41 -20.19 12.45
CA LEU A 135 -2.21 -19.80 13.18
C LEU A 135 -0.96 -20.04 12.32
N PHE A 136 -0.87 -21.20 11.66
CA PHE A 136 0.22 -21.49 10.72
C PHE A 136 0.23 -20.53 9.52
N THR A 137 -0.94 -20.26 8.94
CA THR A 137 -1.08 -19.38 7.78
C THR A 137 -0.66 -17.95 8.10
N LEU A 138 -1.13 -17.40 9.23
CA LEU A 138 -0.78 -16.04 9.68
C LEU A 138 0.71 -15.91 9.99
N PHE A 139 1.28 -16.90 10.67
CA PHE A 139 2.71 -16.91 10.98
C PHE A 139 3.55 -16.88 9.69
N TRP A 140 3.26 -17.77 8.74
CA TRP A 140 4.01 -17.85 7.50
C TRP A 140 3.79 -16.63 6.61
N PHE A 141 2.58 -16.09 6.59
CA PHE A 141 2.27 -14.87 5.85
C PHE A 141 3.05 -13.66 6.40
N GLY A 142 3.10 -13.49 7.73
CA GLY A 142 3.91 -12.44 8.36
C GLY A 142 5.41 -12.63 8.10
N TYR A 143 5.90 -13.86 8.23
CA TYR A 143 7.30 -14.20 7.94
C TYR A 143 7.68 -13.90 6.49
N LEU A 144 6.88 -14.35 5.53
CA LEU A 144 7.15 -14.16 4.10
C LEU A 144 7.03 -12.69 3.70
N LYS A 145 6.02 -11.97 4.22
CA LYS A 145 5.88 -10.52 4.04
C LYS A 145 7.14 -9.80 4.51
N ALA A 146 7.66 -10.14 5.69
CA ALA A 146 8.87 -9.53 6.23
C ALA A 146 10.11 -9.83 5.37
N ARG A 147 10.27 -11.09 4.91
CA ARG A 147 11.39 -11.49 4.05
C ARG A 147 11.37 -10.78 2.69
N ILE A 148 10.19 -10.65 2.08
CA ILE A 148 10.05 -9.96 0.78
C ILE A 148 10.26 -8.45 0.94
N SER A 149 9.70 -7.85 2.00
CA SER A 149 9.74 -6.41 2.19
C SER A 149 11.11 -5.89 2.64
N MET A 150 11.82 -6.63 3.49
CA MET A 150 13.09 -6.17 4.10
C MET A 150 14.34 -6.82 3.47
N GLY A 151 14.16 -7.75 2.51
CA GLY A 151 15.25 -8.35 1.75
C GLY A 151 16.37 -8.97 2.62
N SER A 152 17.63 -8.68 2.28
CA SER A 152 18.84 -9.21 2.93
C SER A 152 19.13 -8.63 4.31
N GLU A 153 18.47 -7.54 4.71
CA GLU A 153 18.63 -6.93 6.03
C GLU A 153 17.71 -7.55 7.09
N CYS A 154 16.78 -8.43 6.70
CA CYS A 154 15.95 -9.14 7.67
C CYS A 154 16.77 -10.23 8.39
N GLY A 155 17.21 -9.92 9.60
CA GLY A 155 17.59 -10.94 10.56
C GLY A 155 16.46 -11.96 10.73
N THR A 156 16.80 -13.24 10.84
CA THR A 156 15.82 -14.33 11.04
C THR A 156 14.89 -14.05 12.22
N TRP A 157 15.40 -13.37 13.25
CA TRP A 157 14.64 -12.94 14.41
C TRP A 157 13.51 -11.93 14.08
N THR A 158 13.80 -10.91 13.28
CA THR A 158 12.82 -9.89 12.88
C THR A 158 11.68 -10.51 12.08
N CYS A 159 12.03 -11.39 11.13
CA CYS A 159 11.05 -12.08 10.31
C CYS A 159 10.16 -13.04 11.14
N VAL A 160 10.70 -13.71 12.16
CA VAL A 160 9.89 -14.51 13.11
C VAL A 160 9.01 -13.61 13.99
N SER A 161 9.51 -12.45 14.42
CA SER A 161 8.73 -11.48 15.20
C SER A 161 7.52 -10.96 14.44
N GLU A 162 7.67 -10.64 13.15
CA GLU A 162 6.56 -10.22 12.27
C GLU A 162 5.52 -11.34 12.09
N GLY A 163 5.97 -12.59 11.95
CA GLY A 163 5.09 -13.76 11.93
C GLY A 163 4.29 -13.90 13.23
N LEU A 164 4.95 -13.76 14.38
CA LEU A 164 4.28 -13.82 15.69
C LEU A 164 3.31 -12.66 15.90
N GLN A 165 3.67 -11.46 15.44
CA GLN A 165 2.78 -10.29 15.50
C GLN A 165 1.51 -10.50 14.69
N MET A 166 1.60 -11.07 13.48
CA MET A 166 0.42 -11.42 12.69
C MET A 166 -0.48 -12.43 13.39
N VAL A 167 0.10 -13.44 14.04
CA VAL A 167 -0.66 -14.40 14.85
C VAL A 167 -1.37 -13.72 16.02
N LEU A 168 -0.69 -12.82 16.73
CA LEU A 168 -1.28 -12.08 17.85
C LEU A 168 -2.44 -11.19 17.40
N VAL A 169 -2.27 -10.44 16.32
CA VAL A 169 -3.31 -9.57 15.76
C VAL A 169 -4.51 -10.39 15.31
N GLY A 170 -4.28 -11.50 14.59
CA GLY A 170 -5.36 -12.40 14.17
C GLY A 170 -6.10 -13.05 15.35
N SER A 171 -5.36 -13.46 16.38
CA SER A 171 -5.95 -14.05 17.60
C SER A 171 -6.78 -13.04 18.37
N LEU A 172 -6.32 -11.80 18.49
CA LEU A 172 -7.08 -10.70 19.11
C LEU A 172 -8.36 -10.42 18.32
N ALA A 173 -8.27 -10.29 17.00
CA ALA A 173 -9.45 -10.04 16.16
C ALA A 173 -10.50 -11.17 16.28
N ALA A 174 -10.06 -12.43 16.20
CA ALA A 174 -10.94 -13.58 16.38
C ALA A 174 -11.55 -13.63 17.79
N GLY A 175 -10.76 -13.34 18.82
CA GLY A 175 -11.22 -13.24 20.20
C GLY A 175 -12.27 -12.15 20.39
N SER A 176 -12.05 -10.96 19.80
CA SER A 176 -13.02 -9.86 19.82
C SER A 176 -14.33 -10.23 19.13
N ALA A 177 -14.27 -10.89 17.98
CA ALA A 177 -15.46 -11.36 17.27
C ALA A 177 -16.25 -12.38 18.12
N TRP A 178 -15.56 -13.33 18.75
CA TRP A 178 -16.19 -14.31 19.64
C TRP A 178 -16.84 -13.67 20.86
N VAL A 179 -16.13 -12.75 21.53
CA VAL A 179 -16.67 -12.01 22.69
C VAL A 179 -17.92 -11.23 22.31
N LEU A 180 -17.93 -10.59 21.14
CA LEU A 180 -19.08 -9.82 20.65
C LEU A 180 -20.30 -10.72 20.45
N VAL A 181 -20.13 -11.88 19.81
CA VAL A 181 -21.22 -12.86 19.63
C VAL A 181 -21.70 -13.38 21.00
N TYR A 182 -20.78 -13.72 21.90
CA TYR A 182 -21.11 -14.19 23.24
C TYR A 182 -21.90 -13.18 24.07
N LEU A 183 -21.63 -11.88 23.91
CA LEU A 183 -22.37 -10.82 24.60
C LEU A 183 -23.76 -10.56 24.01
N ILE A 184 -23.96 -10.82 22.72
CA ILE A 184 -25.26 -10.66 22.05
C ILE A 184 -26.18 -11.85 22.36
N ASP A 185 -25.61 -13.06 22.43
CA ASP A 185 -26.37 -14.30 22.69
C ASP A 185 -26.71 -14.52 24.19
N ARG A 186 -26.31 -13.59 25.07
CA ARG A 186 -26.56 -13.64 26.52
C ARG A 186 -27.62 -12.63 26.95
#